data_AF-A0A925Y0I3-F1
#
_entry.id   AF-A0A925Y0I3-F1
#
_cell.length_a   1.000
_cell.length_b   1.000
_cell.length_c   1.000
_cell.angle_alpha   90.00
_cell.angle_beta   90.00
_cell.angle_gamma   90.00
#
_symmetry.space_group_name_H-M   'P 1'
#
loop_
_entity.id
_entity.type
_entity.pdbx_description
1 polymer ?
#
loop_
_entity_poly.entity_id
_entity_poly.type
_entity_poly.pdbx_seq_one_letter_code
_entity_poly.pdbx_strand_id
1 'polypeptide(L)'
;MTNNTVYRATSFVATFLWLMFAPALHSQVPLPELPRTSEVVTCFPDTAGYTRITVGPVGRQYQDLQLAINAAAMRTVIVLDAGAVFNGSYVLPKKAGNNGWIVIISSRASELPQDGRRITPLHAPLMPRIVTVNTSGVPTFRTSAEAHHYRLVGLEITISPAVLQSYGLVNLGETGAGQITMGVVPHHMIIDRCYIHGHEEATVMKYGVRLDCSNAAIIDSYISQFHSIG
;
A
#
# COMPACT_ATOMS: atom_id res chain seq x y z
N MET A 1 12.78 102.41 23.23
CA MET A 1 13.22 103.18 22.06
C MET A 1 14.20 102.32 21.27
N THR A 2 13.76 101.95 20.06
CA THR A 2 14.54 101.66 18.84
C THR A 2 15.82 100.81 18.89
N ASN A 3 15.80 99.82 18.00
CA ASN A 3 16.92 99.35 17.16
C ASN A 3 17.92 98.42 17.89
N ASN A 4 18.52 97.41 17.26
CA ASN A 4 18.58 97.08 15.85
C ASN A 4 19.13 95.65 15.65
N THR A 5 18.87 95.14 14.45
CA THR A 5 19.80 94.36 13.61
C THR A 5 20.23 92.95 14.04
N VAL A 6 19.67 92.01 13.28
CA VAL A 6 20.04 90.59 13.12
C VAL A 6 21.29 90.48 12.22
N TYR A 7 22.31 89.73 12.66
CA TYR A 7 23.37 89.21 11.79
C TYR A 7 23.28 87.68 11.76
N ARG A 8 23.10 87.12 10.56
CA ARG A 8 23.07 85.68 10.27
C ARG A 8 24.50 85.14 10.23
N ALA A 9 24.78 84.10 11.03
CA ALA A 9 25.93 83.22 10.86
C ALA A 9 25.41 81.86 10.37
N THR A 10 25.82 81.47 9.16
CA THR A 10 25.49 80.22 8.48
C THR A 10 26.23 79.06 9.17
N SER A 11 25.48 78.13 9.75
CA SER A 11 25.98 76.91 10.39
C SER A 11 25.91 75.75 9.38
N PHE A 12 27.05 75.12 9.07
CA PHE A 12 27.12 73.88 8.30
C PHE A 12 27.02 72.70 9.27
N VAL A 13 25.89 72.00 9.27
CA VAL A 13 25.70 70.75 10.03
C VAL A 13 25.81 69.59 9.05
N ALA A 14 26.84 68.74 9.21
CA ALA A 14 27.02 67.52 8.44
C ALA A 14 26.14 66.41 9.03
N THR A 15 25.11 65.98 8.30
CA THR A 15 24.22 64.88 8.68
C THR A 15 24.86 63.54 8.35
N PHE A 16 25.22 62.77 9.37
CA PHE A 16 25.74 61.41 9.23
C PHE A 16 24.54 60.44 9.08
N LEU A 17 24.32 59.92 7.87
CA LEU A 17 23.26 58.96 7.57
C LEU A 17 23.68 57.57 8.07
N TRP A 18 23.10 57.13 9.19
CA TRP A 18 23.31 55.80 9.75
C TRP A 18 22.48 54.78 8.96
N LEU A 19 23.11 53.98 8.10
CA LEU A 19 22.47 52.84 7.45
C LEU A 19 22.09 51.82 8.53
N MET A 20 20.79 51.70 8.83
CA MET A 20 20.28 50.58 9.61
C MET A 20 20.35 49.31 8.77
N PHE A 21 21.34 48.46 9.02
CA PHE A 21 21.39 47.10 8.49
C PHE A 21 20.35 46.26 9.26
N ALA A 22 19.15 46.12 8.70
CA ALA A 22 18.16 45.16 9.21
C ALA A 22 18.66 43.74 8.87
N PRO A 23 18.96 42.87 9.85
CA PRO A 23 19.28 41.49 9.55
C PRO A 23 18.03 40.85 8.94
N ALA A 24 18.17 40.28 7.74
CA ALA A 24 17.14 39.46 7.14
C ALA A 24 16.81 38.32 8.10
N LEU A 25 15.59 38.33 8.65
CA LEU A 25 15.02 37.19 9.35
C LEU A 25 14.92 36.06 8.33
N HIS A 26 15.86 35.11 8.42
CA HIS A 26 15.80 33.90 7.63
C HIS A 26 14.62 33.08 8.16
N SER A 27 13.63 32.83 7.29
CA SER A 27 12.53 31.92 7.59
C SER A 27 13.11 30.54 7.92
N GLN A 28 12.86 30.03 9.12
CA GLN A 28 13.18 28.65 9.45
C GLN A 28 12.31 27.75 8.57
N VAL A 29 12.96 26.86 7.80
CA VAL A 29 12.25 25.82 7.06
C VAL A 29 11.49 24.96 8.09
N PRO A 30 10.16 24.83 8.00
CA PRO A 30 9.42 23.99 8.92
C PRO A 30 9.94 22.56 8.81
N LEU A 31 10.12 21.90 9.96
CA LEU A 31 10.47 20.49 9.97
C LEU A 31 9.43 19.71 9.16
N PRO A 32 9.83 18.67 8.42
CA PRO A 32 8.89 17.78 7.75
C PRO A 32 7.82 17.31 8.74
N GLU A 33 6.57 17.32 8.30
CA GLU A 33 5.48 16.72 9.07
C GLU A 33 5.79 15.24 9.29
N LEU A 34 5.53 14.73 10.50
CA LEU A 34 5.66 13.30 10.78
C LEU A 34 4.81 12.48 9.79
N PRO A 35 5.23 11.25 9.46
CA PRO A 35 4.41 10.37 8.64
C PRO A 35 2.99 10.25 9.21
N ARG A 36 1.98 10.51 8.38
CA ARG A 36 0.56 10.41 8.75
C ARG A 36 0.15 8.94 8.85
N THR A 37 0.50 8.29 9.96
CA THR A 37 0.23 6.86 10.18
C THR A 37 -1.11 6.59 10.86
N SER A 38 -1.79 7.61 11.38
CA SER A 38 -3.04 7.47 12.13
C SER A 38 -4.19 6.86 11.33
N GLU A 39 -4.16 7.01 10.00
CA GLU A 39 -5.18 6.46 9.11
C GLU A 39 -4.92 5.00 8.71
N VAL A 40 -3.70 4.49 8.95
CA VAL A 40 -3.32 3.13 8.56
C VAL A 40 -3.73 2.15 9.65
N VAL A 41 -4.78 1.37 9.37
CA VAL A 41 -5.28 0.35 10.30
C VAL A 41 -4.42 -0.90 10.20
N THR A 42 -3.41 -1.02 11.08
CA THR A 42 -2.49 -2.17 11.12
C THR A 42 -3.00 -3.31 11.98
N CYS A 43 -3.78 -3.03 13.03
CA CYS A 43 -4.37 -4.07 13.88
C CYS A 43 -5.33 -4.95 13.08
N PHE A 44 -5.36 -6.25 13.39
CA PHE A 44 -6.30 -7.17 12.77
C PHE A 44 -7.75 -6.75 13.11
N PRO A 45 -8.67 -6.63 12.14
CA PRO A 45 -10.03 -6.19 12.41
C PRO A 45 -10.79 -7.24 13.24
N ASP A 46 -11.69 -6.78 14.11
CA ASP A 46 -12.66 -7.69 14.74
C ASP A 46 -13.62 -8.23 13.67
N THR A 47 -13.52 -9.54 13.42
CA THR A 47 -14.35 -10.26 12.45
C THR A 47 -15.59 -10.89 13.07
N ALA A 48 -15.93 -10.56 14.33
CA ALA A 48 -17.18 -11.00 14.94
C ALA A 48 -18.39 -10.60 14.09
N GLY A 49 -19.22 -11.59 13.75
CA GLY A 49 -20.39 -11.40 12.89
C GLY A 49 -20.07 -11.12 11.41
N TYR A 50 -18.84 -11.36 10.94
CA TYR A 50 -18.54 -11.34 9.51
C TYR A 50 -19.06 -12.60 8.82
N THR A 51 -19.53 -12.47 7.59
CA THR A 51 -19.87 -13.62 6.74
C THR A 51 -18.60 -14.41 6.43
N ARG A 52 -18.67 -15.74 6.46
CA ARG A 52 -17.54 -16.61 6.11
C ARG A 52 -17.81 -17.32 4.79
N ILE A 53 -16.90 -17.13 3.83
CA ILE A 53 -16.88 -17.83 2.56
C ILE A 53 -15.67 -18.76 2.55
N THR A 54 -15.88 -20.03 2.23
CA THR A 54 -14.78 -21.01 2.09
C THR A 54 -14.44 -21.26 0.64
N VAL A 55 -13.14 -21.30 0.33
CA VAL A 55 -12.63 -21.52 -1.02
C VAL A 55 -11.54 -22.58 -1.00
N GLY A 56 -11.65 -23.58 -1.87
CA GLY A 56 -10.71 -24.68 -1.92
C GLY A 56 -11.11 -25.74 -2.93
N PRO A 57 -10.25 -26.73 -3.18
CA PRO A 57 -10.43 -27.70 -4.26
C PRO A 57 -11.61 -28.66 -4.03
N VAL A 58 -11.95 -28.97 -2.78
CA VAL A 58 -12.96 -29.99 -2.45
C VAL A 58 -13.83 -29.54 -1.27
N GLY A 59 -15.15 -29.70 -1.39
CA GLY A 59 -16.10 -29.53 -0.28
C GLY A 59 -16.26 -28.09 0.23
N ARG A 60 -15.81 -27.08 -0.52
CA ARG A 60 -15.94 -25.66 -0.20
C ARG A 60 -17.07 -25.00 -0.97
N GLN A 61 -17.51 -23.84 -0.49
CA GLN A 61 -18.59 -23.06 -1.14
C GLN A 61 -18.18 -22.60 -2.54
N TYR A 62 -16.90 -22.26 -2.73
CA TYR A 62 -16.34 -21.88 -4.01
C TYR A 62 -15.08 -22.71 -4.30
N GLN A 63 -14.88 -23.06 -5.56
CA GLN A 63 -13.61 -23.61 -6.06
C GLN A 63 -12.77 -22.52 -6.74
N ASP A 64 -13.44 -21.50 -7.28
CA ASP A 64 -12.82 -20.36 -7.95
C ASP A 64 -12.72 -19.17 -6.99
N LEU A 65 -11.50 -18.67 -6.79
CA LEU A 65 -11.21 -17.54 -5.91
C LEU A 65 -11.80 -16.21 -6.43
N GLN A 66 -11.82 -15.97 -7.75
CA GLN A 66 -12.42 -14.76 -8.31
C GLN A 66 -13.94 -14.73 -8.07
N LEU A 67 -14.62 -15.87 -8.21
CA LEU A 67 -16.05 -15.96 -7.91
C LEU A 67 -16.34 -15.66 -6.44
N ALA A 68 -15.52 -16.16 -5.51
CA ALA A 68 -15.63 -15.83 -4.09
C ALA A 68 -15.39 -14.34 -3.82
N ILE A 69 -14.36 -13.74 -4.43
CA ILE A 69 -14.08 -12.31 -4.35
C ILE A 69 -15.26 -11.50 -4.89
N ASN A 70 -15.83 -11.88 -6.02
CA ASN A 70 -16.96 -11.20 -6.64
C ASN A 70 -18.23 -11.28 -5.77
N ALA A 71 -18.49 -12.43 -5.16
CA ALA A 71 -19.66 -12.64 -4.29
C ALA A 71 -19.54 -11.96 -2.91
N ALA A 72 -18.31 -11.73 -2.41
CA ALA A 72 -18.11 -11.14 -1.09
C ALA A 72 -18.67 -9.72 -1.00
N ALA A 73 -19.48 -9.47 0.04
CA ALA A 73 -19.87 -8.14 0.47
C ALA A 73 -18.90 -7.61 1.55
N MET A 74 -19.04 -6.34 1.93
CA MET A 74 -18.33 -5.80 3.09
C MET A 74 -18.62 -6.64 4.35
N ARG A 75 -17.65 -6.73 5.28
CA ARG A 75 -17.69 -7.62 6.46
C ARG A 75 -17.72 -9.11 6.09
N THR A 76 -16.82 -9.52 5.19
CA THR A 76 -16.66 -10.92 4.77
C THR A 76 -15.25 -11.41 5.02
N VAL A 77 -15.13 -12.65 5.50
CA VAL A 77 -13.88 -13.41 5.57
C VAL A 77 -13.92 -14.51 4.51
N ILE A 78 -13.08 -14.39 3.49
CA ILE A 78 -12.83 -15.42 2.48
C ILE A 78 -11.67 -16.29 3.00
N VAL A 79 -12.01 -17.51 3.40
CA VAL A 79 -11.08 -18.50 3.96
C VAL A 79 -10.60 -19.43 2.87
N LEU A 80 -9.30 -19.44 2.61
CA LEU A 80 -8.66 -20.29 1.63
C LEU A 80 -8.02 -21.51 2.29
N ASP A 81 -8.16 -22.68 1.69
CA ASP A 81 -7.53 -23.90 2.20
C ASP A 81 -6.00 -23.79 2.13
N ALA A 82 -5.33 -23.95 3.28
CA ALA A 82 -3.88 -23.95 3.35
C ALA A 82 -3.30 -25.13 2.57
N GLY A 83 -2.19 -24.92 1.85
CA GLY A 83 -1.61 -25.91 0.95
C GLY A 83 -2.35 -26.09 -0.39
N ALA A 84 -3.54 -25.49 -0.57
CA ALA A 84 -4.19 -25.47 -1.88
C ALA A 84 -3.47 -24.51 -2.83
N VAL A 85 -3.50 -24.86 -4.13
CA VAL A 85 -2.90 -24.04 -5.20
C VAL A 85 -4.02 -23.39 -6.03
N PHE A 86 -3.99 -22.06 -6.11
CA PHE A 86 -4.91 -21.25 -6.89
C PHE A 86 -4.15 -20.63 -8.07
N ASN A 87 -4.35 -21.17 -9.27
CA ASN A 87 -3.71 -20.65 -10.47
C ASN A 87 -4.58 -19.54 -11.09
N GLY A 88 -4.02 -18.35 -11.28
CA GLY A 88 -4.72 -17.25 -11.94
C GLY A 88 -4.21 -15.86 -11.57
N SER A 89 -4.91 -14.88 -12.12
CA SER A 89 -4.77 -13.46 -11.80
C SER A 89 -6.11 -12.96 -11.27
N TYR A 90 -6.09 -12.35 -10.10
CA TYR A 90 -7.28 -11.99 -9.34
C TYR A 90 -7.45 -10.48 -9.27
N VAL A 91 -8.66 -10.02 -9.56
CA VAL A 91 -9.07 -8.63 -9.45
C VAL A 91 -9.79 -8.42 -8.12
N LEU A 92 -9.35 -7.41 -7.37
CA LEU A 92 -10.03 -6.88 -6.19
C LEU A 92 -10.90 -5.69 -6.63
N PRO A 93 -12.23 -5.89 -6.84
CA PRO A 93 -13.10 -4.85 -7.35
C PRO A 93 -13.50 -3.85 -6.26
N LYS A 94 -14.00 -2.68 -6.65
CA LYS A 94 -14.83 -1.83 -5.79
C LYS A 94 -16.03 -2.62 -5.26
N LYS A 95 -16.37 -2.40 -3.99
CA LYS A 95 -17.55 -3.00 -3.34
C LYS A 95 -18.51 -1.92 -2.88
N ALA A 96 -19.78 -2.28 -2.75
CA ALA A 96 -20.79 -1.37 -2.22
C ALA A 96 -20.63 -1.22 -0.70
N GLY A 97 -20.73 0.02 -0.21
CA GLY A 97 -20.56 0.35 1.21
C GLY A 97 -19.10 0.48 1.64
N ASN A 98 -18.87 1.01 2.84
CA ASN A 98 -17.53 1.32 3.36
C ASN A 98 -17.33 0.88 4.83
N ASN A 99 -18.19 -0.01 5.32
CA ASN A 99 -18.15 -0.46 6.72
C ASN A 99 -17.52 -1.86 6.82
N GLY A 100 -16.37 -1.96 7.49
CA GLY A 100 -15.67 -3.21 7.74
C GLY A 100 -14.71 -3.60 6.63
N TRP A 101 -14.18 -4.82 6.70
CA TRP A 101 -13.16 -5.33 5.78
C TRP A 101 -13.66 -6.52 4.98
N ILE A 102 -13.04 -6.73 3.81
CA ILE A 102 -13.01 -8.04 3.15
C ILE A 102 -11.64 -8.65 3.43
N VAL A 103 -11.62 -9.73 4.19
CA VAL A 103 -10.40 -10.40 4.62
C VAL A 103 -10.22 -11.68 3.82
N ILE A 104 -9.16 -11.79 3.03
CA ILE A 104 -8.78 -13.01 2.31
C ILE A 104 -7.66 -13.68 3.09
N ILE A 105 -7.94 -14.83 3.70
CA ILE A 105 -7.10 -15.41 4.75
C ILE A 105 -6.88 -16.91 4.58
N SER A 106 -5.68 -17.38 4.93
CA SER A 106 -5.43 -18.81 5.11
C SER A 106 -6.30 -19.42 6.21
N SER A 107 -6.85 -20.60 5.95
CA SER A 107 -7.51 -21.45 6.97
C SER A 107 -6.62 -21.81 8.16
N ARG A 108 -5.29 -21.73 8.01
CA ARG A 108 -4.31 -21.98 9.08
C ARG A 108 -3.60 -20.70 9.56
N ALA A 109 -4.19 -19.53 9.32
CA ALA A 109 -3.58 -18.25 9.72
C ALA A 109 -3.37 -18.11 11.24
N SER A 110 -4.14 -18.83 12.07
CA SER A 110 -3.93 -18.86 13.53
C SER A 110 -2.63 -19.55 13.96
N GLU A 111 -2.00 -20.31 13.07
CA GLU A 111 -0.72 -20.99 13.31
C GLU A 111 0.48 -20.14 12.83
N LEU A 112 0.22 -19.01 12.15
CA LEU A 112 1.26 -18.07 11.77
C LEU A 112 1.78 -17.31 13.00
N PRO A 113 2.98 -16.69 12.90
CA PRO A 113 3.47 -15.80 13.93
C PRO A 113 2.42 -14.74 14.33
N GLN A 114 2.43 -14.41 15.61
CA GLN A 114 1.59 -13.34 16.17
C GLN A 114 1.91 -12.00 15.49
N ASP A 115 0.94 -11.09 15.51
CA ASP A 115 1.08 -9.73 14.99
C ASP A 115 2.35 -9.05 15.54
N GLY A 116 3.08 -8.36 14.67
CA GLY A 116 4.38 -7.76 14.97
C GLY A 116 5.57 -8.70 14.80
N ARG A 117 5.35 -9.96 14.41
CA ARG A 117 6.41 -10.91 14.06
C ARG A 117 6.34 -11.26 12.58
N ARG A 118 7.40 -10.92 11.87
CA ARG A 118 7.54 -11.23 10.44
C ARG A 118 7.53 -12.75 10.20
N ILE A 119 6.79 -13.18 9.19
CA ILE A 119 6.88 -14.53 8.66
C ILE A 119 8.24 -14.79 8.00
N THR A 120 8.53 -16.06 7.76
CA THR A 120 9.65 -16.54 6.94
C THR A 120 9.13 -17.58 5.94
N PRO A 121 9.90 -17.92 4.89
CA PRO A 121 9.50 -18.95 3.92
C PRO A 121 9.15 -20.31 4.54
N LEU A 122 9.65 -20.63 5.74
CA LEU A 122 9.30 -21.86 6.48
C LEU A 122 7.80 -21.98 6.81
N HIS A 123 7.07 -20.88 6.78
CA HIS A 123 5.62 -20.87 7.05
C HIS A 123 4.77 -21.14 5.81
N ALA A 124 5.35 -21.28 4.61
CA ALA A 124 4.61 -21.53 3.37
C ALA A 124 3.63 -22.72 3.45
N PRO A 125 3.92 -23.85 4.14
CA PRO A 125 2.95 -24.94 4.30
C PRO A 125 1.65 -24.56 5.06
N LEU A 126 1.63 -23.42 5.75
CA LEU A 126 0.46 -22.87 6.43
C LEU A 126 -0.36 -21.94 5.53
N MET A 127 0.05 -21.74 4.29
CA MET A 127 -0.53 -20.75 3.38
C MET A 127 -1.17 -21.44 2.16
N PRO A 128 -2.28 -20.91 1.62
CA PRO A 128 -2.66 -21.19 0.24
C PRO A 128 -1.61 -20.57 -0.69
N ARG A 129 -1.29 -21.27 -1.79
CA ARG A 129 -0.37 -20.78 -2.81
C ARG A 129 -1.14 -20.21 -4.00
N ILE A 130 -0.97 -18.93 -4.27
CA ILE A 130 -1.67 -18.19 -5.32
C ILE A 130 -0.64 -17.85 -6.40
N VAL A 131 -0.83 -18.43 -7.58
CA VAL A 131 0.19 -18.49 -8.63
C VAL A 131 -0.36 -17.86 -9.90
N THR A 132 0.23 -16.75 -10.35
CA THR A 132 -0.02 -16.29 -11.72
C THR A 132 0.74 -17.18 -12.69
N VAL A 133 0.04 -17.68 -13.71
CA VAL A 133 0.60 -18.48 -14.81
C VAL A 133 0.68 -17.69 -16.11
N ASN A 134 0.37 -16.39 -16.05
CA ASN A 134 0.25 -15.53 -17.21
C ASN A 134 1.64 -15.09 -17.71
N THR A 135 2.01 -15.50 -18.92
CA THR A 135 3.32 -15.17 -19.53
C THR A 135 3.44 -13.73 -20.01
N SER A 136 2.33 -12.98 -20.08
CA SER A 136 2.31 -11.55 -20.43
C SER A 136 2.60 -10.64 -19.22
N GLY A 137 3.03 -11.19 -18.09
CA GLY A 137 3.41 -10.42 -16.90
C GLY A 137 2.21 -9.83 -16.14
N VAL A 138 1.02 -10.45 -16.24
CA VAL A 138 -0.15 -10.02 -15.47
C VAL A 138 0.03 -10.39 -13.98
N PRO A 139 -0.19 -9.45 -13.04
CA PRO A 139 -0.01 -9.68 -11.62
C PRO A 139 -0.97 -10.75 -11.07
N THR A 140 -0.57 -11.38 -9.97
CA THR A 140 -1.41 -12.32 -9.22
C THR A 140 -2.60 -11.62 -8.58
N PHE A 141 -2.40 -10.42 -8.01
CA PHE A 141 -3.48 -9.56 -7.54
C PHE A 141 -3.39 -8.18 -8.17
N ARG A 142 -4.54 -7.65 -8.60
CA ARG A 142 -4.68 -6.24 -8.95
C ARG A 142 -5.99 -5.66 -8.45
N THR A 143 -6.04 -4.37 -8.19
CA THR A 143 -7.29 -3.68 -7.86
C THR A 143 -7.96 -3.13 -9.11
N SER A 144 -9.28 -2.94 -9.08
CA SER A 144 -9.93 -1.94 -9.95
C SER A 144 -9.74 -0.53 -9.39
N ALA A 145 -10.05 0.51 -10.17
CA ALA A 145 -10.33 1.83 -9.61
C ALA A 145 -11.30 1.74 -8.43
N GLU A 146 -11.11 2.61 -7.44
CA GLU A 146 -11.94 2.74 -6.24
C GLU A 146 -12.06 1.46 -5.38
N ALA A 147 -11.22 0.44 -5.60
CA ALA A 147 -11.19 -0.71 -4.69
C ALA A 147 -10.84 -0.26 -3.28
N HIS A 148 -11.45 -0.86 -2.25
CA HIS A 148 -11.17 -0.48 -0.88
C HIS A 148 -11.38 -1.58 0.16
N HIS A 149 -10.73 -1.43 1.31
CA HIS A 149 -10.93 -2.25 2.52
C HIS A 149 -10.67 -3.75 2.31
N TYR A 150 -9.62 -4.08 1.56
CA TYR A 150 -9.14 -5.46 1.42
C TYR A 150 -7.95 -5.73 2.34
N ARG A 151 -7.99 -6.89 3.01
CA ARG A 151 -6.86 -7.39 3.78
C ARG A 151 -6.49 -8.80 3.33
N LEU A 152 -5.27 -8.98 2.83
CA LEU A 152 -4.70 -10.27 2.45
C LEU A 152 -3.87 -10.80 3.61
N VAL A 153 -4.15 -12.01 4.10
CA VAL A 153 -3.57 -12.54 5.34
C VAL A 153 -3.04 -13.95 5.16
N GLY A 154 -1.74 -14.13 5.37
CA GLY A 154 -1.14 -15.46 5.40
C GLY A 154 -1.18 -16.18 4.05
N LEU A 155 -0.97 -15.46 2.96
CA LEU A 155 -1.00 -16.00 1.59
C LEU A 155 0.42 -16.16 1.05
N GLU A 156 0.69 -17.25 0.35
CA GLU A 156 1.89 -17.37 -0.50
C GLU A 156 1.50 -16.87 -1.89
N ILE A 157 2.05 -15.74 -2.31
CA ILE A 157 1.75 -15.07 -3.58
C ILE A 157 2.99 -15.17 -4.45
N THR A 158 2.87 -15.95 -5.52
CA THR A 158 4.01 -16.23 -6.40
C THR A 158 3.56 -16.31 -7.86
N ILE A 159 4.48 -16.75 -8.70
CA ILE A 159 4.39 -16.83 -10.14
C ILE A 159 4.98 -18.15 -10.60
N SER A 160 4.40 -18.71 -11.66
CA SER A 160 4.89 -19.96 -12.24
C SER A 160 6.34 -19.80 -12.71
N PRO A 161 7.24 -20.79 -12.46
CA PRO A 161 8.60 -20.78 -13.01
C PRO A 161 8.67 -20.72 -14.54
N ALA A 162 7.56 -21.03 -15.22
CA ALA A 162 7.45 -20.89 -16.68
C ALA A 162 7.33 -19.42 -17.14
N VAL A 163 7.07 -18.47 -16.23
CA VAL A 163 6.94 -17.04 -16.56
C VAL A 163 8.23 -16.32 -16.23
N LEU A 164 9.06 -16.10 -17.24
CA LEU A 164 10.37 -15.48 -17.07
C LEU A 164 10.33 -13.95 -16.89
N GLN A 165 9.18 -13.33 -17.15
CA GLN A 165 9.00 -11.88 -17.13
C GLN A 165 7.77 -11.46 -16.32
N SER A 166 7.99 -10.64 -15.29
CA SER A 166 6.96 -10.08 -14.44
C SER A 166 7.25 -8.63 -14.08
N TYR A 167 6.18 -7.84 -14.10
CA TYR A 167 6.19 -6.41 -13.80
C TYR A 167 5.44 -6.11 -12.51
N GLY A 168 5.32 -7.06 -11.58
CA GLY A 168 4.55 -6.91 -10.34
C GLY A 168 3.72 -8.14 -10.03
N LEU A 169 3.75 -8.65 -8.79
CA LEU A 169 2.83 -9.73 -8.36
C LEU A 169 1.57 -9.20 -7.68
N VAL A 170 1.67 -8.06 -6.99
CA VAL A 170 0.53 -7.40 -6.35
C VAL A 170 0.54 -5.93 -6.75
N ASN A 171 -0.45 -5.52 -7.55
CA ASN A 171 -0.59 -4.14 -8.01
C ASN A 171 -1.82 -3.52 -7.34
N LEU A 172 -1.59 -2.69 -6.32
CA LEU A 172 -2.64 -1.91 -5.65
C LEU A 172 -2.70 -0.54 -6.31
N GLY A 173 -3.62 -0.40 -7.25
CA GLY A 173 -3.75 0.73 -8.16
C GLY A 173 -3.59 0.31 -9.61
N GLU A 174 -4.14 1.10 -10.52
CA GLU A 174 -4.00 0.89 -11.96
C GLU A 174 -3.19 2.00 -12.64
N THR A 175 -2.55 1.64 -13.74
CA THR A 175 -1.93 2.60 -14.64
C THR A 175 -2.90 3.01 -15.73
N GLY A 176 -3.16 4.30 -15.89
CA GLY A 176 -3.92 4.84 -17.01
C GLY A 176 -5.08 5.74 -16.59
N ALA A 177 -6.01 5.96 -17.52
CA ALA A 177 -7.07 6.96 -17.36
C ALA A 177 -8.12 6.61 -16.28
N GLY A 178 -8.19 5.36 -15.82
CA GLY A 178 -9.13 4.93 -14.78
C GLY A 178 -8.79 5.43 -13.37
N GLN A 179 -7.53 5.83 -13.14
CA GLN A 179 -7.04 6.34 -11.87
C GLN A 179 -6.31 7.68 -12.05
N ILE A 180 -7.05 8.76 -12.29
CA ILE A 180 -6.50 10.10 -12.58
C ILE A 180 -6.82 11.16 -11.52
N THR A 181 -7.55 10.80 -10.46
CA THR A 181 -7.83 11.70 -9.32
C THR A 181 -7.68 10.96 -7.99
N MET A 182 -7.47 11.69 -6.90
CA MET A 182 -7.37 11.10 -5.56
C MET A 182 -8.65 10.40 -5.11
N GLY A 183 -9.82 10.75 -5.65
CA GLY A 183 -11.09 10.12 -5.31
C GLY A 183 -11.27 8.72 -5.90
N VAL A 184 -10.44 8.34 -6.88
CA VAL A 184 -10.55 7.06 -7.60
C VAL A 184 -9.40 6.10 -7.32
N VAL A 185 -8.40 6.53 -6.54
CA VAL A 185 -7.30 5.64 -6.14
C VAL A 185 -7.82 4.61 -5.12
N PRO A 186 -7.35 3.36 -5.17
CA PRO A 186 -7.64 2.39 -4.14
C PRO A 186 -7.17 2.87 -2.76
N HIS A 187 -7.86 2.44 -1.72
CA HIS A 187 -7.55 2.86 -0.35
C HIS A 187 -7.87 1.78 0.69
N HIS A 188 -7.22 1.84 1.85
CA HIS A 188 -7.38 0.87 2.93
C HIS A 188 -7.05 -0.55 2.45
N MET A 189 -5.79 -0.74 2.03
CA MET A 189 -5.28 -2.03 1.56
C MET A 189 -4.21 -2.57 2.49
N ILE A 190 -4.41 -3.76 3.03
CA ILE A 190 -3.45 -4.36 3.97
C ILE A 190 -2.97 -5.71 3.44
N ILE A 191 -1.66 -5.91 3.43
CA ILE A 191 -1.00 -7.18 3.17
C ILE A 191 -0.31 -7.60 4.46
N ASP A 192 -0.76 -8.71 5.06
CA ASP A 192 -0.41 -9.13 6.42
C ASP A 192 0.12 -10.56 6.40
N ARG A 193 1.36 -10.75 6.88
CA ARG A 193 2.01 -12.07 7.00
C ARG A 193 1.99 -12.88 5.69
N CYS A 194 2.07 -12.22 4.55
CA CYS A 194 2.12 -12.89 3.25
C CYS A 194 3.57 -13.18 2.84
N TYR A 195 3.79 -14.31 2.18
CA TYR A 195 5.05 -14.63 1.52
C TYR A 195 4.91 -14.30 0.03
N ILE A 196 5.58 -13.23 -0.42
CA ILE A 196 5.48 -12.75 -1.81
C ILE A 196 6.83 -12.95 -2.48
N HIS A 197 6.89 -13.79 -3.51
CA HIS A 197 8.17 -14.08 -4.14
C HIS A 197 8.09 -14.41 -5.62
N GLY A 198 9.12 -14.00 -6.35
CA GLY A 198 9.42 -14.54 -7.67
C GLY A 198 10.14 -15.89 -7.58
N HIS A 199 10.90 -16.22 -8.62
CA HIS A 199 11.74 -17.40 -8.72
C HIS A 199 13.10 -17.01 -9.33
N GLU A 200 14.12 -17.84 -9.10
CA GLU A 200 15.52 -17.52 -9.41
C GLU A 200 15.85 -17.51 -10.90
N GLU A 201 15.06 -18.21 -11.69
CA GLU A 201 15.24 -18.40 -13.14
C GLU A 201 14.62 -17.26 -13.95
N ALA A 202 13.95 -16.30 -13.30
CA ALA A 202 13.32 -15.18 -13.97
C ALA A 202 14.36 -14.27 -14.63
N THR A 203 14.14 -13.91 -15.90
CA THR A 203 14.97 -12.93 -16.60
C THR A 203 14.60 -11.51 -16.18
N VAL A 204 13.31 -11.25 -15.94
CA VAL A 204 12.80 -9.96 -15.47
C VAL A 204 11.76 -10.18 -14.37
N MET A 205 12.04 -9.68 -13.18
CA MET A 205 11.15 -9.72 -12.03
C MET A 205 11.24 -8.37 -11.30
N LYS A 206 10.42 -7.40 -11.73
CA LYS A 206 10.64 -5.97 -11.39
C LYS A 206 10.39 -5.64 -9.92
N TYR A 207 9.25 -6.05 -9.37
CA TYR A 207 8.87 -5.73 -7.99
C TYR A 207 7.81 -6.70 -7.48
N GLY A 208 7.69 -6.85 -6.16
CA GLY A 208 6.67 -7.70 -5.54
C GLY A 208 5.33 -7.00 -5.39
N VAL A 209 5.35 -5.81 -4.80
CA VAL A 209 4.15 -5.02 -4.53
C VAL A 209 4.32 -3.60 -5.05
N ARG A 210 3.30 -3.09 -5.73
CA ARG A 210 3.13 -1.68 -6.07
C ARG A 210 1.98 -1.08 -5.28
N LEU A 211 2.20 0.10 -4.72
CA LEU A 211 1.30 0.80 -3.79
C LEU A 211 0.84 2.15 -4.37
N ASP A 212 0.14 2.11 -5.49
CA ASP A 212 -0.50 3.26 -6.11
C ASP A 212 -1.89 3.50 -5.48
N CYS A 213 -1.91 3.66 -4.16
CA CYS A 213 -3.10 3.74 -3.32
C CYS A 213 -2.92 4.81 -2.25
N SER A 214 -4.01 5.43 -1.78
CA SER A 214 -3.92 6.51 -0.79
C SER A 214 -3.68 6.03 0.64
N ASN A 215 -4.05 4.79 0.95
CA ASN A 215 -3.86 4.18 2.27
C ASN A 215 -3.58 2.68 2.09
N ALA A 216 -2.37 2.26 2.47
CA ALA A 216 -2.01 0.86 2.47
C ALA A 216 -0.85 0.54 3.41
N ALA A 217 -0.72 -0.73 3.79
CA ALA A 217 0.42 -1.24 4.51
C ALA A 217 0.77 -2.68 4.12
N ILE A 218 2.07 -2.97 4.19
CA ILE A 218 2.62 -4.32 4.12
C ILE A 218 3.23 -4.61 5.49
N ILE A 219 2.63 -5.53 6.23
CA ILE A 219 2.99 -5.83 7.62
C ILE A 219 3.41 -7.29 7.75
N ASP A 220 4.47 -7.53 8.52
CA ASP A 220 4.95 -8.86 8.91
C ASP A 220 5.15 -9.86 7.75
N SER A 221 5.27 -9.35 6.53
CA SER A 221 5.34 -10.14 5.29
C SER A 221 6.79 -10.38 4.88
N TYR A 222 7.03 -11.41 4.08
CA TYR A 222 8.35 -11.73 3.54
C TYR A 222 8.32 -11.56 2.02
N ILE A 223 9.21 -10.70 1.49
CA ILE A 223 9.25 -10.38 0.05
C ILE A 223 10.65 -10.69 -0.47
N SER A 224 10.77 -11.53 -1.49
CA SER A 224 12.07 -11.98 -2.01
C SER A 224 12.05 -12.35 -3.49
N GLN A 225 13.23 -12.55 -4.09
CA GLN A 225 13.40 -13.01 -5.48
C GLN A 225 12.79 -12.05 -6.52
N PHE A 226 13.04 -10.75 -6.38
CA PHE A 226 12.72 -9.73 -7.39
C PHE A 226 14.01 -9.14 -7.96
N HIS A 227 14.42 -9.62 -9.14
CA HIS A 227 15.64 -9.24 -9.84
C HIS A 227 15.42 -9.18 -11.37
N SER A 228 16.27 -8.46 -12.11
CA SER A 228 16.32 -8.54 -13.58
C SER A 228 17.75 -8.81 -14.00
N ILE A 229 17.92 -9.66 -15.02
CA ILE A 229 19.20 -9.84 -15.70
C ILE A 229 19.43 -8.59 -16.56
N GLY A 230 20.64 -8.03 -16.50
CA GLY A 230 21.05 -6.82 -17.23
C GLY A 230 21.60 -7.11 -18.61
#